data_AF-A0A227J0Y2-F1
#
_entry.id   AF-A0A227J0Y2-F1
#
_cell.length_a   1.000
_cell.length_b   1.000
_cell.length_c   1.000
_cell.angle_alpha   90.00
_cell.angle_beta   90.00
_cell.angle_gamma   90.00
#
_symmetry.space_group_name_H-M   'P 1'
#
loop_
_entity.id
_entity.type
_entity.pdbx_description
1 polymer ?
#
loop_
_entity_poly.entity_id
_entity_poly.type
_entity_poly.pdbx_seq_one_letter_code
_entity_poly.pdbx_strand_id
1 'polypeptide(L)'
;RRTPDRTFALAVLDVDHFKAFNDTYGHDIGDQMLMHIASIFNESTRSGDLLIRWGGEEFVLLVEVNDPNDCAKSLERLRHVIENTPLIIDSKP
;
A
#
# COMPACT_ATOMS: atom_id res chain seq x y z
N ARG A 1 16.86 -17.71 27.48
CA ARG A 1 17.24 -16.86 26.32
C ARG A 1 16.24 -15.71 26.27
N ARG A 2 16.67 -14.45 26.45
CA ARG A 2 15.81 -13.28 26.17
C ARG A 2 15.74 -13.16 24.65
N THR A 3 14.53 -13.07 24.09
CA THR A 3 14.35 -12.60 22.71
C THR A 3 14.82 -11.15 22.63
N PRO A 4 15.52 -10.74 21.57
CA PRO A 4 15.89 -9.34 21.37
C PRO A 4 14.63 -8.47 21.31
N ASP A 5 14.73 -7.23 21.78
CA ASP A 5 13.65 -6.25 21.68
C ASP A 5 13.40 -5.97 20.18
N ARG A 6 12.12 -6.01 19.78
CA ARG A 6 11.68 -5.77 18.40
C ARG A 6 11.01 -4.41 18.33
N THR A 7 11.43 -3.59 17.38
CA THR A 7 10.85 -2.27 17.13
C THR A 7 9.99 -2.34 15.89
N PHE A 8 8.79 -1.75 15.96
CA PHE A 8 7.87 -1.71 14.84
C PHE A 8 7.54 -0.26 14.48
N ALA A 9 7.32 -0.03 13.20
CA ALA A 9 6.77 1.21 12.68
C ALA A 9 5.39 0.94 12.09
N LEU A 10 4.45 1.84 12.37
CA LEU A 10 3.10 1.84 11.81
C LEU A 10 3.01 2.98 10.79
N ALA A 11 2.59 2.66 9.58
CA ALA A 11 2.30 3.62 8.52
C ALA A 11 0.81 3.55 8.17
N VAL A 12 0.20 4.72 8.03
CA VAL A 12 -1.15 4.88 7.50
C VAL A 12 -1.01 5.46 6.09
N LEU A 13 -1.67 4.82 5.13
CA LEU A 13 -1.57 5.09 3.71
C LEU A 13 -2.98 5.41 3.21
N ASP A 14 -3.10 6.46 2.42
CA ASP A 14 -4.35 6.90 1.80
C ASP A 14 -4.16 6.94 0.28
N VAL A 15 -5.18 6.55 -0.48
CA VAL A 15 -5.12 6.58 -1.95
C VAL A 15 -5.58 7.94 -2.44
N ASP A 16 -4.63 8.70 -2.99
CA ASP A 16 -4.89 10.05 -3.48
C ASP A 16 -6.05 10.09 -4.48
N HIS A 17 -7.00 11.00 -4.22
CA HIS A 17 -8.13 11.30 -5.11
C HIS A 17 -9.05 10.10 -5.45
N PHE A 18 -9.12 9.07 -4.60
CA PHE A 18 -9.91 7.85 -4.86
C PHE A 18 -11.38 8.14 -5.22
N LYS A 19 -12.03 9.03 -4.49
CA LYS A 19 -13.41 9.44 -4.77
C LYS A 19 -13.57 10.03 -6.19
N ALA A 20 -12.69 10.94 -6.58
CA ALA A 20 -12.76 11.58 -7.91
C ALA A 20 -12.51 10.57 -9.04
N PHE A 21 -11.61 9.61 -8.79
CA PHE A 21 -11.39 8.48 -9.70
C PHE A 21 -12.65 7.64 -9.86
N ASN A 22 -13.31 7.25 -8.76
CA ASN A 22 -14.57 6.50 -8.80
C ASN A 22 -15.69 7.26 -9.50
N ASP A 23 -15.81 8.57 -9.25
CA ASP A 23 -16.82 9.41 -9.90
C ASP A 23 -16.59 9.47 -11.44
N THR A 24 -15.35 9.28 -11.90
CA THR A 24 -14.97 9.32 -13.32
C THR A 24 -15.08 7.96 -14.01
N TYR A 25 -14.60 6.89 -13.36
CA TYR A 25 -14.42 5.56 -13.98
C TYR A 25 -15.41 4.50 -13.44
N GLY A 26 -16.20 4.83 -12.42
CA GLY A 26 -17.11 3.91 -11.77
C GLY A 26 -16.44 3.04 -10.72
N HIS A 27 -17.27 2.52 -9.79
CA HIS A 27 -16.82 1.71 -8.67
C HIS A 27 -16.13 0.40 -9.08
N ASP A 28 -16.55 -0.22 -10.18
CA ASP A 28 -15.93 -1.48 -10.67
C ASP A 28 -14.45 -1.30 -11.04
N ILE A 29 -14.09 -0.13 -11.59
CA ILE A 29 -12.70 0.22 -11.89
C ILE A 29 -11.98 0.65 -10.61
N GLY A 30 -12.68 1.33 -9.71
CA GLY A 30 -12.19 1.65 -8.35
C GLY A 30 -11.72 0.42 -7.58
N ASP A 31 -12.54 -0.63 -7.57
CA ASP A 31 -12.19 -1.89 -6.92
C ASP A 31 -10.96 -2.54 -7.56
N GLN A 32 -10.83 -2.47 -8.89
CA GLN A 32 -9.63 -2.93 -9.60
C GLN A 32 -8.39 -2.12 -9.20
N MET A 33 -8.52 -0.81 -9.03
CA MET A 33 -7.43 0.03 -8.56
C MET A 33 -6.99 -0.34 -7.15
N LEU A 34 -7.94 -0.59 -6.23
CA LEU A 34 -7.61 -1.04 -4.87
C LEU A 34 -6.94 -2.41 -4.86
N MET A 35 -7.41 -3.35 -5.69
CA MET A 35 -6.78 -4.66 -5.84
C MET A 35 -5.35 -4.55 -6.39
N HIS A 36 -5.14 -3.65 -7.37
CA HIS A 36 -3.83 -3.40 -7.95
C HIS A 36 -2.84 -2.81 -6.93
N ILE A 37 -3.27 -1.80 -6.18
CA ILE A 37 -2.47 -1.21 -5.09
C ILE A 37 -2.14 -2.25 -4.02
N ALA A 38 -3.12 -3.07 -3.62
CA ALA A 38 -2.90 -4.14 -2.66
C ALA A 38 -1.88 -5.18 -3.17
N SER A 39 -1.90 -5.53 -4.47
CA SER A 39 -0.90 -6.42 -5.07
C SER A 39 0.50 -5.83 -4.99
N ILE A 40 0.64 -4.55 -5.37
CA ILE A 40 1.92 -3.83 -5.31
C ILE A 40 2.47 -3.80 -3.88
N PHE A 41 1.61 -3.52 -2.89
CA PHE A 41 1.99 -3.53 -1.48
C PHE A 41 2.44 -4.92 -1.03
N ASN A 42 1.70 -5.97 -1.40
CA ASN A 42 2.04 -7.34 -1.03
C ASN A 42 3.38 -7.79 -1.65
N GLU A 43 3.67 -7.40 -2.88
CA GLU A 43 4.95 -7.68 -3.57
C GLU A 43 6.12 -6.85 -3.01
N SER A 44 5.84 -5.66 -2.48
CA SER A 44 6.84 -4.74 -1.96
C SER A 44 7.19 -4.94 -0.49
N THR A 45 6.37 -5.69 0.25
CA THR A 45 6.52 -5.98 1.68
C THR A 45 7.26 -7.30 1.91
N ARG A 46 7.88 -7.43 3.09
CA ARG A 46 8.69 -8.59 3.46
C ARG A 46 7.85 -9.62 4.21
N SER A 47 8.34 -10.86 4.25
CA SER A 47 7.75 -11.89 5.11
C SER A 47 7.84 -11.45 6.58
N GLY A 48 6.68 -11.21 7.20
CA GLY A 48 6.55 -10.73 8.58
C GLY A 48 5.98 -9.31 8.70
N ASP A 49 5.94 -8.54 7.61
CA ASP A 49 5.20 -7.28 7.56
C ASP A 49 3.69 -7.57 7.52
N LEU A 50 2.89 -6.69 8.12
CA LEU A 50 1.44 -6.81 8.17
C LEU A 50 0.80 -5.65 7.41
N LEU A 51 0.15 -5.97 6.29
CA LEU A 51 -0.67 -5.06 5.51
C LEU A 51 -2.15 -5.27 5.82
N ILE A 52 -2.86 -4.20 6.13
CA ILE A 52 -4.28 -4.21 6.48
C ILE A 52 -5.00 -3.17 5.62
N ARG A 53 -6.15 -3.52 5.04
CA ARG A 53 -7.10 -2.52 4.52
C ARG A 53 -7.94 -2.02 5.69
N TRP A 54 -7.73 -0.77 6.10
CA TRP A 54 -8.38 -0.17 7.27
C TRP A 54 -9.74 0.43 6.91
N GLY A 55 -9.83 1.08 5.75
CA GLY A 55 -11.02 1.79 5.30
C GLY A 55 -11.40 1.47 3.85
N GLY A 56 -12.21 2.35 3.26
CA GLY A 56 -12.61 2.25 1.86
C GLY A 56 -11.40 2.31 0.92
N GLU A 57 -10.56 3.33 1.12
CA GLU A 57 -9.35 3.62 0.34
C GLU A 57 -8.07 3.67 1.20
N GLU A 58 -8.19 3.40 2.50
CA GLU A 58 -7.10 3.52 3.47
C GLU A 58 -6.45 2.16 3.76
N PHE A 59 -5.12 2.13 3.80
CA PHE A 59 -4.30 0.98 4.17
C PHE A 59 -3.42 1.29 5.39
N VAL A 60 -3.13 0.27 6.18
CA VAL A 60 -2.22 0.34 7.31
C VAL A 60 -1.14 -0.71 7.11
N LEU A 61 0.11 -0.28 7.26
CA LEU A 61 1.27 -1.14 7.16
C LEU A 61 2.04 -1.13 8.49
N LEU A 62 2.23 -2.31 9.07
CA LEU A 62 3.06 -2.51 10.25
C LEU A 62 4.31 -3.28 9.83
N VAL A 63 5.48 -2.65 9.97
CA VAL A 63 6.78 -3.23 9.60
C VAL A 63 7.72 -3.29 10.79
N GLU A 64 8.54 -4.32 10.85
CA GLU A 64 9.66 -4.40 11.79
C GLU A 64 10.83 -3.55 11.26
N VAL A 65 11.38 -2.69 12.13
CA VAL A 65 12.46 -1.76 11.77
C VAL A 65 13.63 -1.89 12.74
N ASN A 66 14.84 -1.72 12.22
CA ASN A 66 16.04 -1.66 13.04
C ASN A 66 16.49 -0.21 13.28
N ASP A 67 16.17 0.69 12.33
CA ASP A 67 16.40 2.13 12.41
C ASP A 67 15.08 2.88 12.13
N PRO A 68 14.77 3.98 12.84
CA PRO A 68 13.59 4.79 12.58
C PRO A 68 13.45 5.26 11.11
N ASN A 69 14.56 5.45 10.40
CA ASN A 69 14.58 5.85 8.99
C ASN A 69 14.26 4.71 8.03
N ASP A 70 14.29 3.44 8.47
CA ASP A 70 14.00 2.28 7.61
C ASP A 70 12.56 2.32 7.10
N CYS A 71 11.62 2.75 7.96
CA CYS A 71 10.21 2.90 7.59
C CYS A 71 10.06 3.95 6.48
N ALA A 72 10.59 5.16 6.68
CA ALA A 72 10.50 6.24 5.71
C ALA A 72 11.10 5.86 4.34
N LYS A 73 12.28 5.21 4.33
CA LYS A 73 12.89 4.71 3.09
C LYS A 73 12.03 3.64 2.39
N SER A 74 11.44 2.74 3.18
CA SER A 74 10.57 1.69 2.65
C SER A 74 9.29 2.25 2.05
N LEU A 75 8.69 3.25 2.70
CA LEU A 75 7.51 3.96 2.22
C LEU A 75 7.80 4.77 0.96
N GLU A 76 8.94 5.45 0.87
CA GLU A 76 9.28 6.20 -0.34
C GLU A 76 9.53 5.28 -1.54
N ARG A 77 10.16 4.12 -1.31
CA ARG A 77 10.26 3.08 -2.32
C ARG A 77 8.88 2.59 -2.76
N LEU A 78 7.97 2.33 -1.82
CA LEU A 78 6.60 1.89 -2.09
C LEU A 78 5.84 2.90 -2.95
N ARG A 79 5.94 4.19 -2.60
CA ARG A 79 5.34 5.31 -3.34
C ARG A 79 5.85 5.34 -4.78
N HIS A 80 7.16 5.21 -4.98
CA HIS A 80 7.75 5.14 -6.32
C HIS A 80 7.30 3.91 -7.12
N VAL A 81 7.12 2.75 -6.49
CA VAL A 81 6.63 1.55 -7.20
C VAL A 81 5.19 1.77 -7.68
N ILE A 82 4.31 2.33 -6.85
CA ILE A 82 2.95 2.69 -7.27
C ILE A 82 2.99 3.65 -8.45
N GLU A 83 3.76 4.74 -8.34
CA GLU A 83 3.86 5.77 -9.37
C GLU A 83 4.32 5.21 -10.73
N ASN A 84 5.16 4.18 -10.72
CA ASN A 84 5.71 3.55 -11.93
C ASN A 84 4.98 2.28 -12.37
N THR A 85 3.90 1.89 -11.68
CA THR A 85 3.13 0.68 -12.01
C THR A 85 1.67 1.05 -12.29
N PRO A 86 1.37 1.63 -13.47
CA PRO A 86 0.02 2.07 -13.79
C PRO A 86 -0.96 0.89 -13.86
N LEU A 87 -2.19 1.12 -13.40
CA LEU A 87 -3.30 0.20 -13.63
C LEU A 87 -3.63 0.19 -15.13
N ILE A 88 -3.55 -0.97 -15.76
CA ILE A 88 -4.01 -1.16 -17.13
C ILE A 88 -5.48 -1.55 -17.09
N ILE A 89 -6.33 -0.69 -17.64
CA ILE A 89 -7.77 -0.93 -17.73
C ILE A 89 -8.05 -1.41 -19.16
N ASP A 90 -8.49 -2.66 -19.29
CA ASP A 90 -9.04 -3.14 -20.55
C ASP A 90 -10.38 -2.42 -20.77
N SER A 91 -10.39 -1.45 -21.67
CA SER A 91 -11.63 -0.91 -22.21
C SER A 91 -12.34 -2.06 -22.91
N LYS A 92 -13.38 -2.62 -22.26
CA LYS A 92 -14.35 -3.44 -22.99
C LYS A 92 -14.89 -2.59 -24.15
N PRO A 93 -14.93 -3.14 -25.38
CA PRO A 93 -15.39 -2.42 -26.56
C PRO A 93 -16.87 -2.02 -26.46
#